data_AF-B9TH02-F1
#
_entry.id   AF-B9TH02-F1
#
_cell.length_a   1.000
_cell.length_b   1.000
_cell.length_c   1.000
_cell.angle_alpha   90.00
_cell.angle_beta   90.00
_cell.angle_gamma   90.00
#
_symmetry.space_group_name_H-M   'P 1'
#
loop_
_entity.id
_entity.type
_entity.pdbx_description
1 polymer ?
#
loop_
_entity_poly.entity_id
_entity_poly.type
_entity_poly.pdbx_seq_one_letter_code
_entity_poly.pdbx_strand_id
1 'polypeptide(L)'
;MPAVKLPIKSVLPAHLLALFLVLAAVAIAASYGYYHSQKKQVRTQQSQYLNAVTDLKIQQLADWRQERLKDAESIIANRFAIDPIHAWLQDGAPDDERCSMLLKWMEGLRHGRVYDAVYLLDVNGRSIAHSTAGSTACQRSSGELFPQFRHGHQPELIDFYRDQEGHPSLNLVVPLIPQLTMMHASTATLVLTINPERTLYPLIKNWPVYSRTAETMLGRFENGQILYLNDLRMHANAAVNLRLPGNSRDLP
;
A
#
# COMPACT_ATOMS: atom_id res chain seq x y z
N MET A 1 18.23 -28.05 90.23
CA MET A 1 17.01 -27.61 89.52
C MET A 1 16.91 -28.38 88.22
N PRO A 2 15.89 -29.24 87.99
CA PRO A 2 15.77 -29.96 86.74
C PRO A 2 15.08 -29.08 85.68
N ALA A 3 15.62 -29.13 84.46
CA ALA A 3 15.06 -28.44 83.30
C ALA A 3 13.73 -29.09 82.89
N VAL A 4 12.64 -28.31 82.97
CA VAL A 4 11.32 -28.70 82.45
C VAL A 4 11.38 -28.67 80.93
N LYS A 5 11.49 -29.85 80.30
CA LYS A 5 11.26 -29.99 78.86
C LYS A 5 9.76 -30.10 78.62
N LEU A 6 9.13 -29.00 78.19
CA LEU A 6 7.76 -29.02 77.69
C LEU A 6 7.73 -29.79 76.35
N PRO A 7 6.90 -30.84 76.20
CA PRO A 7 6.75 -31.51 74.91
C PRO A 7 5.84 -30.67 74.02
N ILE A 8 6.42 -29.92 73.09
CA ILE A 8 5.64 -29.31 71.99
C ILE A 8 5.31 -30.44 71.01
N LYS A 9 4.25 -31.21 71.27
CA LYS A 9 3.61 -32.05 70.25
C LYS A 9 2.51 -31.24 69.58
N SER A 10 2.90 -30.40 68.63
CA SER A 10 1.94 -29.82 67.68
C SER A 10 1.59 -30.88 66.64
N VAL A 11 0.77 -31.86 67.01
CA VAL A 11 0.18 -32.77 66.03
C VAL A 11 -0.98 -32.01 65.40
N LEU A 12 -0.71 -31.35 64.27
CA LEU A 12 -1.77 -30.75 63.46
C LEU A 12 -2.82 -31.84 63.21
N PRO A 13 -4.08 -31.64 63.63
CA PRO A 13 -5.06 -32.70 63.51
C PRO A 13 -5.37 -32.92 62.03
N ALA A 14 -5.36 -34.18 61.59
CA ALA A 14 -5.40 -34.57 60.18
C ALA A 14 -6.57 -33.97 59.38
N HIS A 15 -7.69 -33.67 60.04
CA HIS A 15 -8.85 -33.02 59.43
C HIS A 15 -8.58 -31.56 59.00
N LEU A 16 -7.77 -30.80 59.74
CA LEU A 16 -7.37 -29.44 59.36
C LEU A 16 -6.42 -29.46 58.16
N LEU A 17 -5.51 -30.44 58.11
CA LEU A 17 -4.63 -30.64 56.96
C LEU A 17 -5.44 -31.01 55.71
N ALA A 18 -6.41 -31.93 55.83
CA ALA A 18 -7.28 -32.31 54.73
C ALA A 18 -8.12 -31.13 54.23
N LEU A 19 -8.72 -30.35 55.14
CA LEU A 19 -9.46 -29.13 54.79
C LEU A 19 -8.57 -28.12 54.04
N PHE A 20 -7.36 -27.89 54.54
CA PHE A 20 -6.39 -27.01 53.89
C PHE A 20 -6.04 -27.47 52.47
N LEU A 21 -5.78 -28.77 52.28
CA LEU A 21 -5.46 -29.33 50.95
C LEU A 21 -6.64 -29.20 49.98
N VAL A 22 -7.87 -29.40 50.44
CA VAL A 22 -9.08 -29.21 49.62
C VAL A 22 -9.23 -27.75 49.22
N LEU A 23 -9.10 -26.82 50.18
CA LEU A 23 -9.17 -25.39 49.90
C LEU A 23 -8.07 -24.94 48.94
N ALA A 24 -6.84 -25.45 49.11
CA ALA A 24 -5.73 -25.18 48.20
C ALA A 24 -6.01 -25.72 46.79
N ALA A 25 -6.54 -26.94 46.66
CA ALA A 25 -6.90 -27.52 45.37
C ALA A 25 -8.01 -26.71 44.66
N VAL A 26 -9.03 -26.25 45.39
CA VAL A 26 -10.09 -25.37 44.86
C VAL A 26 -9.52 -24.02 44.42
N ALA A 27 -8.65 -23.40 45.23
CA ALA A 27 -8.01 -22.14 44.89
C ALA A 27 -7.13 -22.26 43.63
N ILE A 28 -6.38 -23.36 43.48
CA ILE A 28 -5.58 -23.65 42.29
C ILE A 28 -6.48 -23.85 41.07
N ALA A 29 -7.55 -24.64 41.18
CA ALA A 29 -8.48 -24.89 40.08
C ALA A 29 -9.19 -23.59 39.63
N ALA A 30 -9.66 -22.78 40.58
CA ALA A 30 -10.26 -21.48 40.30
C ALA A 30 -9.26 -20.51 39.64
N SER A 31 -8.04 -20.45 40.15
CA SER A 31 -6.97 -19.62 39.57
C SER A 31 -6.62 -20.05 38.15
N TYR A 32 -6.54 -21.36 37.90
CA TYR A 32 -6.27 -21.92 36.58
C TYR A 32 -7.41 -21.61 35.60
N GLY A 33 -8.67 -21.82 36.00
CA GLY A 33 -9.84 -21.50 35.19
C GLY A 33 -9.94 -20.00 34.88
N TYR A 34 -9.71 -19.16 35.88
CA TYR A 34 -9.68 -17.71 35.73
C TYR A 34 -8.57 -17.26 34.76
N TYR A 35 -7.35 -17.78 34.91
CA TYR A 35 -6.24 -17.49 34.01
C TYR A 35 -6.53 -17.89 32.57
N HIS A 36 -7.13 -19.06 32.34
CA HIS A 36 -7.45 -19.52 30.99
C HIS A 36 -8.55 -18.68 30.34
N SER A 37 -9.56 -18.29 31.13
CA SER A 37 -10.63 -17.39 30.69
C SER A 37 -10.09 -16.01 30.31
N GLN A 38 -9.28 -15.40 31.20
CA GLN A 38 -8.57 -14.13 30.96
C GLN A 38 -7.72 -14.19 29.69
N LYS A 39 -6.90 -15.24 29.52
CA LYS A 39 -6.07 -15.44 28.34
C LYS A 39 -6.90 -15.50 27.06
N LYS A 40 -8.04 -16.21 27.09
CA LYS A 40 -8.95 -16.31 25.95
C LYS A 40 -9.57 -14.94 25.63
N GLN A 41 -10.05 -14.22 26.64
CA GLN A 41 -10.63 -12.88 26.47
C GLN A 41 -9.64 -11.89 25.85
N VAL A 42 -8.41 -11.82 26.38
CA VAL A 42 -7.36 -10.96 25.84
C VAL A 42 -7.05 -11.31 24.38
N ARG A 43 -6.93 -12.60 24.04
CA ARG A 43 -6.71 -13.03 22.65
C ARG A 43 -7.86 -12.59 21.74
N THR A 44 -9.10 -12.83 22.15
CA THR A 44 -10.27 -12.43 21.35
C THR A 44 -10.32 -10.91 21.15
N GLN A 45 -10.06 -10.12 22.19
CA GLN A 45 -10.03 -8.67 22.09
C GLN A 45 -8.93 -8.18 21.14
N GLN A 46 -7.73 -8.75 21.23
CA GLN A 46 -6.63 -8.40 20.32
C GLN A 46 -6.91 -8.81 18.87
N SER A 47 -7.51 -9.97 18.63
CA SER A 47 -7.94 -10.37 17.29
C SER A 47 -9.00 -9.45 16.72
N GLN A 48 -10.00 -9.06 17.51
CA GLN A 48 -11.03 -8.10 17.09
C GLN A 48 -10.41 -6.74 16.75
N TYR A 49 -9.47 -6.27 17.57
CA TYR A 49 -8.73 -5.04 17.32
C TYR A 49 -7.92 -5.11 16.01
N LEU A 50 -7.16 -6.18 15.77
CA LEU A 50 -6.38 -6.37 14.54
C LEU A 50 -7.27 -6.46 13.30
N ASN A 51 -8.44 -7.09 13.40
CA ASN A 51 -9.43 -7.12 12.30
C ASN A 51 -9.95 -5.71 12.00
N ALA A 52 -10.32 -4.94 13.03
CA ALA A 52 -10.77 -3.56 12.83
C ALA A 52 -9.70 -2.67 12.21
N VAL A 53 -8.42 -2.84 12.58
CA VAL A 53 -7.31 -2.14 11.92
C VAL A 53 -7.15 -2.61 10.47
N THR A 54 -7.27 -3.91 10.21
CA THR A 54 -7.21 -4.46 8.85
C THR A 54 -8.31 -3.88 7.96
N ASP A 55 -9.55 -3.84 8.45
CA ASP A 55 -10.69 -3.28 7.72
C ASP A 55 -10.48 -1.80 7.41
N LEU A 56 -10.00 -1.02 8.40
CA LEU A 56 -9.63 0.38 8.19
C LEU A 56 -8.54 0.53 7.13
N LYS A 57 -7.53 -0.34 7.13
CA LYS A 57 -6.43 -0.31 6.15
C LYS A 57 -6.93 -0.64 4.75
N ILE A 58 -7.79 -1.65 4.61
CA ILE A 58 -8.43 -1.99 3.33
C ILE A 58 -9.20 -0.79 2.78
N GLN A 59 -10.01 -0.13 3.63
CA GLN A 59 -10.76 1.05 3.22
C GLN A 59 -9.83 2.19 2.78
N GLN A 60 -8.78 2.49 3.56
CA GLN A 60 -7.80 3.52 3.21
C GLN A 60 -7.11 3.26 1.86
N LEU A 61 -6.74 2.01 1.56
CA LEU A 61 -6.14 1.65 0.29
C LEU A 61 -7.15 1.73 -0.88
N ALA A 62 -8.39 1.31 -0.64
CA ALA A 62 -9.46 1.41 -1.63
C ALA A 62 -9.76 2.88 -1.97
N ASP A 63 -9.85 3.74 -0.96
CA ASP A 63 -10.07 5.18 -1.12
C ASP A 63 -8.91 5.83 -1.89
N TRP A 64 -7.66 5.55 -1.48
CA TRP A 64 -6.47 6.03 -2.18
C TRP A 64 -6.45 5.60 -3.65
N ARG A 65 -6.81 4.34 -3.94
CA ARG A 65 -6.90 3.82 -5.30
C ARG A 65 -7.99 4.54 -6.09
N GLN A 66 -9.16 4.76 -5.48
CA GLN A 66 -10.28 5.44 -6.12
C GLN A 66 -9.95 6.91 -6.42
N GLU A 67 -9.23 7.60 -5.53
CA GLU A 67 -8.74 8.95 -5.80
C GLU A 67 -7.86 8.99 -7.05
N ARG A 68 -6.93 8.04 -7.22
CA ARG A 68 -6.10 7.98 -8.44
C ARG A 68 -6.93 7.80 -9.70
N LEU A 69 -8.00 6.98 -9.64
CA LEU A 69 -8.89 6.82 -10.78
C LEU A 69 -9.73 8.08 -11.04
N LYS A 70 -10.18 8.79 -10.00
CA LYS A 70 -10.88 10.08 -10.12
C LYS A 70 -9.97 11.18 -10.70
N ASP A 71 -8.68 11.17 -10.37
CA ASP A 71 -7.69 12.05 -10.98
C ASP A 71 -7.66 11.83 -12.51
N ALA A 72 -7.63 10.57 -12.95
CA ALA A 72 -7.70 10.22 -14.37
C ALA A 72 -9.03 10.61 -15.03
N GLU A 73 -10.17 10.38 -14.38
CA GLU A 73 -11.48 10.82 -14.87
C GLU A 73 -11.53 12.33 -15.05
N SER A 74 -10.96 13.09 -14.11
CA SER A 74 -10.88 14.56 -14.18
C SER A 74 -9.99 15.03 -15.35
N ILE A 75 -8.88 14.33 -15.59
CA ILE A 75 -8.02 14.57 -16.77
C ILE A 75 -8.80 14.29 -18.06
N ILE A 76 -9.48 13.15 -18.15
CA ILE A 76 -10.30 12.78 -19.31
C ILE A 76 -11.43 13.77 -19.54
N ALA A 77 -12.03 14.32 -18.49
CA ALA A 77 -13.10 15.31 -18.61
C ALA A 77 -12.60 16.70 -19.05
N ASN A 78 -11.30 16.98 -18.89
CA ASN A 78 -10.72 18.29 -19.20
C ASN A 78 -10.44 18.47 -20.71
N ARG A 79 -11.50 18.77 -21.47
CA ARG A 79 -11.42 19.05 -22.92
C ARG A 79 -10.52 20.22 -23.26
N PHE A 80 -10.47 21.24 -22.40
CA PHE A 80 -9.61 22.41 -22.55
C PHE A 80 -8.12 22.04 -22.64
N ALA A 81 -7.70 20.98 -21.94
CA ALA A 81 -6.35 20.45 -22.05
C ALA A 81 -6.19 19.46 -23.22
N ILE A 82 -7.17 18.57 -23.44
CA ILE A 82 -7.06 17.48 -24.41
C ILE A 82 -7.11 17.95 -25.87
N ASP A 83 -8.00 18.87 -26.22
CA ASP A 83 -8.20 19.24 -27.64
C ASP A 83 -6.96 19.93 -28.25
N PRO A 84 -6.27 20.86 -27.56
CA PRO A 84 -5.01 21.42 -28.05
C PRO A 84 -3.89 20.38 -28.18
N ILE A 85 -3.85 19.39 -27.29
CA ILE A 85 -2.89 18.28 -27.38
C ILE A 85 -3.18 17.48 -28.64
N HIS A 86 -4.44 17.11 -28.89
CA HIS A 86 -4.81 16.40 -30.10
C HIS A 86 -4.46 17.17 -31.37
N ALA A 87 -4.73 18.48 -31.42
CA ALA A 87 -4.33 19.32 -32.54
C ALA A 87 -2.80 19.31 -32.75
N TRP A 88 -2.03 19.47 -31.68
CA TRP A 88 -0.58 19.40 -31.72
C TRP A 88 -0.04 18.04 -32.17
N LEU A 89 -0.71 16.94 -31.81
CA LEU A 89 -0.34 15.58 -32.27
C LEU A 89 -0.49 15.39 -33.78
N GLN A 90 -1.34 16.17 -34.45
CA GLN A 90 -1.52 16.07 -35.90
C GLN A 90 -0.40 16.83 -36.63
N ASP A 91 -0.25 18.13 -36.35
CA ASP A 91 0.59 19.05 -37.14
C ASP A 91 1.64 19.85 -36.35
N GLY A 92 1.73 19.62 -35.04
CA GLY A 92 2.57 20.40 -34.13
C GLY A 92 4.06 20.08 -34.22
N ALA A 93 4.86 21.10 -33.89
CA ALA A 93 6.31 21.02 -33.73
C ALA A 93 6.73 21.21 -32.26
N PRO A 94 7.96 20.83 -31.86
CA PRO A 94 8.43 21.02 -30.49
C PRO A 94 8.42 22.48 -30.00
N ASP A 95 8.67 23.45 -30.89
CA ASP A 95 8.72 24.89 -30.54
C ASP A 95 7.34 25.58 -30.58
N ASP A 96 6.26 24.80 -30.75
CA ASP A 96 4.88 25.29 -30.81
C ASP A 96 4.40 25.79 -29.44
N GLU A 97 3.60 26.86 -29.43
CA GLU A 97 2.96 27.35 -28.21
C GLU A 97 2.09 26.27 -27.54
N ARG A 98 1.45 25.40 -28.34
CA ARG A 98 0.68 24.24 -27.85
C ARG A 98 1.54 23.26 -27.05
N CYS A 99 2.79 23.01 -27.47
CA CYS A 99 3.73 22.21 -26.69
C CYS A 99 4.08 22.91 -25.37
N SER A 100 4.34 24.22 -25.39
CA SER A 100 4.63 24.99 -24.18
C SER A 100 3.47 24.95 -23.17
N MET A 101 2.22 25.02 -23.65
CA MET A 101 1.02 24.88 -22.81
C MET A 101 0.87 23.47 -22.25
N LEU A 102 1.10 22.44 -23.07
CA LEU A 102 1.11 21.04 -22.65
C LEU A 102 2.13 20.81 -21.52
N LEU A 103 3.38 21.25 -21.69
CA LEU A 103 4.42 21.08 -20.68
C LEU A 103 4.06 21.77 -19.36
N LYS A 104 3.48 22.99 -19.41
CA LYS A 104 2.99 23.68 -18.20
C LYS A 104 1.87 22.91 -17.51
N TRP A 105 0.94 22.33 -18.26
CA TRP A 105 -0.14 21.53 -17.70
C TRP A 105 0.38 20.24 -17.06
N MET A 106 1.26 19.50 -17.74
CA MET A 106 1.93 18.30 -17.21
C MET A 106 2.72 18.62 -15.94
N GLU A 107 3.43 19.75 -15.93
CA GLU A 107 4.17 20.22 -14.76
C GLU A 107 3.25 20.58 -13.59
N GLY A 108 2.05 21.09 -13.87
CA GLY A 108 1.00 21.30 -12.87
C GLY A 108 0.49 19.99 -12.26
N LEU A 109 0.30 18.94 -13.08
CA LEU A 109 -0.06 17.60 -12.60
C LEU A 109 1.04 17.01 -11.71
N ARG A 110 2.31 17.16 -12.09
CA ARG A 110 3.49 16.72 -11.31
C ARG A 110 3.62 17.46 -9.98
N HIS A 111 3.43 18.79 -9.97
CA HIS A 111 3.58 19.62 -8.77
C HIS A 111 2.55 19.39 -7.67
N GLY A 112 1.44 18.69 -7.96
CA GLY A 112 0.46 18.26 -6.95
C GLY A 112 1.00 17.33 -5.85
N ARG A 113 2.29 16.98 -5.87
CA ARG A 113 3.02 16.07 -4.96
C ARG A 113 2.59 14.59 -5.01
N VAL A 114 1.63 14.23 -5.86
CA VAL A 114 1.16 12.85 -6.03
C VAL A 114 1.97 12.11 -7.10
N TYR A 115 2.41 12.81 -8.16
CA TYR A 115 3.07 12.22 -9.32
C TYR A 115 4.51 12.73 -9.46
N ASP A 116 5.46 11.81 -9.65
CA ASP A 116 6.89 12.14 -9.80
C ASP A 116 7.26 12.47 -11.24
N ALA A 117 6.54 11.91 -12.20
CA ALA A 117 6.72 12.15 -13.62
C ALA A 117 5.39 12.06 -14.37
N VAL A 118 5.31 12.76 -15.50
CA VAL A 118 4.20 12.70 -16.43
C VAL A 118 4.77 12.54 -17.83
N TYR A 119 4.28 11.53 -18.56
CA TYR A 119 4.65 11.26 -19.95
C TYR A 119 3.42 11.31 -20.83
N LEU A 120 3.55 11.91 -22.01
CA LEU A 120 2.59 11.78 -23.09
C LEU A 120 3.15 10.80 -24.11
N LEU A 121 2.43 9.70 -24.31
CA LEU A 121 2.79 8.63 -25.23
C LEU A 121 1.93 8.68 -26.49
N ASP A 122 2.54 8.42 -27.64
CA ASP A 122 1.81 8.18 -28.89
C ASP A 122 1.13 6.79 -28.91
N VAL A 123 0.45 6.48 -30.02
CA VAL A 123 -0.24 5.18 -30.22
C VAL A 123 0.69 3.96 -30.24
N ASN A 124 1.99 4.17 -30.41
CA ASN A 124 2.99 3.11 -30.36
C ASN A 124 3.59 2.94 -28.96
N GLY A 125 3.17 3.77 -28.00
CA GLY A 125 3.73 3.79 -26.64
C GLY A 125 5.01 4.61 -26.56
N ARG A 126 5.33 5.43 -27.56
CA ARG A 126 6.53 6.26 -27.57
C ARG A 126 6.30 7.57 -26.85
N SER A 127 7.19 7.94 -25.93
CA SER A 127 7.17 9.25 -25.31
C SER A 127 7.41 10.34 -26.35
N ILE A 128 6.47 11.28 -26.44
CA ILE A 128 6.52 12.41 -27.36
C ILE A 128 6.47 13.75 -26.62
N ALA A 129 6.13 13.73 -25.33
CA ALA A 129 6.40 14.81 -24.39
C ALA A 129 6.56 14.24 -22.97
N HIS A 130 7.33 14.91 -22.12
CA HIS A 130 7.49 14.52 -20.72
C HIS A 130 7.70 15.72 -19.81
N SER A 131 7.36 15.53 -18.54
CA SER A 131 7.68 16.39 -17.42
C SER A 131 8.18 15.50 -16.28
N THR A 132 9.46 15.63 -15.94
CA THR A 132 10.16 14.87 -14.91
C THR A 132 10.99 15.82 -14.03
N ALA A 133 11.57 15.31 -12.95
CA ALA A 133 12.49 16.09 -12.14
C ALA A 133 13.69 16.56 -12.97
N GLY A 134 13.75 17.86 -13.26
CA GLY A 134 14.87 18.48 -13.99
C GLY A 134 14.80 18.38 -15.52
N SER A 135 13.72 17.85 -16.11
CA SER A 135 13.56 17.80 -17.57
C SER A 135 12.10 17.91 -18.00
N THR A 136 11.83 18.85 -18.90
CA THR A 136 10.54 19.01 -19.58
C THR A 136 10.81 19.22 -21.07
N ALA A 137 10.25 18.38 -21.93
CA ALA A 137 10.46 18.53 -23.38
C ALA A 137 9.35 17.88 -24.20
N CYS A 138 9.13 18.39 -25.41
CA CYS A 138 8.42 17.68 -26.48
C CYS A 138 9.44 17.08 -27.46
N GLN A 139 9.34 15.78 -27.74
CA GLN A 139 10.29 15.04 -28.59
C GLN A 139 9.56 13.98 -29.43
N ARG A 140 8.98 14.40 -30.56
CA ARG A 140 8.10 13.56 -31.40
C ARG A 140 8.78 12.32 -32.00
N SER A 141 10.09 12.37 -32.23
CA SER A 141 10.81 11.36 -33.05
C SER A 141 11.97 10.66 -32.34
N SER A 142 12.19 10.91 -31.04
CA SER A 142 13.35 10.36 -30.31
C SER A 142 13.05 9.90 -28.87
N GLY A 143 11.81 9.99 -28.38
CA GLY A 143 11.54 9.60 -27.00
C GLY A 143 11.54 8.09 -26.76
N GLU A 144 11.64 7.75 -25.47
CA GLU A 144 11.66 6.39 -24.93
C GLU A 144 10.38 5.61 -25.24
N LEU A 145 10.48 4.28 -25.38
CA LEU A 145 9.37 3.41 -25.74
C LEU A 145 8.85 2.66 -24.51
N PHE A 146 7.54 2.79 -24.25
CA PHE A 146 6.83 2.10 -23.16
C PHE A 146 5.74 1.18 -23.72
N PRO A 147 6.11 0.04 -24.32
CA PRO A 147 5.16 -0.84 -25.02
C PRO A 147 4.10 -1.43 -24.09
N GLN A 148 4.33 -1.46 -22.78
CA GLN A 148 3.41 -1.96 -21.76
C GLN A 148 2.22 -1.05 -21.48
N PHE A 149 2.26 0.24 -21.85
CA PHE A 149 1.18 1.20 -21.60
C PHE A 149 0.31 1.45 -22.84
N ARG A 150 0.32 0.50 -23.79
CA ARG A 150 -0.42 0.62 -25.05
C ARG A 150 -1.91 0.36 -24.83
N HIS A 151 -2.72 1.34 -25.22
CA HIS A 151 -4.15 1.28 -25.57
C HIS A 151 -5.07 0.40 -24.71
N GLY A 152 -5.48 0.95 -23.57
CA GLY A 152 -6.80 0.72 -22.98
C GLY A 152 -7.79 1.84 -23.36
N HIS A 153 -9.09 1.59 -23.21
CA HIS A 153 -10.14 2.62 -23.37
C HIS A 153 -10.56 3.24 -22.04
N GLN A 154 -10.01 2.76 -20.93
CA GLN A 154 -10.35 3.19 -19.58
C GLN A 154 -9.07 3.54 -18.82
N PRO A 155 -9.15 4.46 -17.86
CA PRO A 155 -8.09 4.67 -16.90
C PRO A 155 -7.69 3.38 -16.18
N GLU A 156 -6.39 3.19 -16.02
CA GLU A 156 -5.86 2.03 -15.32
C GLU A 156 -4.76 2.45 -14.34
N LEU A 157 -4.79 1.89 -13.13
CA LEU A 157 -3.65 1.96 -12.22
C LEU A 157 -2.85 0.68 -12.40
N ILE A 158 -1.69 0.82 -13.01
CA ILE A 158 -0.74 -0.27 -13.17
C ILE A 158 -0.09 -0.55 -11.83
N ASP A 159 -0.04 -1.84 -11.51
CA ASP A 159 0.43 -2.37 -10.25
C ASP A 159 1.94 -2.08 -10.03
N PHE A 160 2.42 -2.35 -8.82
CA PHE A 160 3.81 -2.14 -8.41
C PHE A 160 4.81 -2.84 -9.34
N TYR A 161 5.82 -2.09 -9.75
CA TYR A 161 7.00 -2.57 -10.47
C TYR A 161 8.26 -1.86 -9.96
N ARG A 162 9.44 -2.28 -10.43
CA ARG A 162 10.69 -1.56 -10.19
C ARG A 162 11.05 -0.74 -11.42
N ASP A 163 11.30 0.55 -11.22
CA ASP A 163 11.82 1.41 -12.28
C ASP A 163 13.30 1.10 -12.60
N GLN A 164 13.89 1.86 -13.52
CA GLN A 164 15.28 1.65 -13.97
C GLN A 164 16.30 1.91 -12.86
N GLU A 165 15.97 2.72 -11.86
CA GLU A 165 16.80 2.99 -10.69
C GLU A 165 16.58 1.93 -9.59
N GLY A 166 15.63 1.02 -9.79
CA GLY A 166 15.27 -0.03 -8.88
C GLY A 166 14.27 0.40 -7.81
N HIS A 167 13.71 1.61 -7.86
CA HIS A 167 12.74 2.06 -6.88
C HIS A 167 11.34 1.44 -7.17
N PRO A 168 10.56 1.08 -6.14
CA PRO A 168 9.17 0.69 -6.32
C PRO A 168 8.37 1.85 -6.91
N SER A 169 7.62 1.59 -7.97
CA SER A 169 6.83 2.59 -8.69
C SER A 169 5.48 2.00 -9.12
N LEU A 170 4.49 2.88 -9.29
CA LEU A 170 3.21 2.57 -9.94
C LEU A 170 2.97 3.57 -11.06
N ASN A 171 2.04 3.28 -11.97
CA ASN A 171 1.62 4.24 -12.99
C ASN A 171 0.11 4.35 -13.06
N LEU A 172 -0.38 5.57 -13.20
CA LEU A 172 -1.74 5.84 -13.63
C LEU A 172 -1.71 6.10 -15.14
N VAL A 173 -2.36 5.23 -15.90
CA VAL A 173 -2.45 5.28 -17.36
C VAL A 173 -3.80 5.88 -17.73
N VAL A 174 -3.77 6.98 -18.48
CA VAL A 174 -4.95 7.78 -18.81
C VAL A 174 -5.05 7.93 -20.34
N PRO A 175 -5.97 7.21 -21.00
CA PRO A 175 -6.16 7.36 -22.43
C PRO A 175 -6.79 8.73 -22.76
N LEU A 176 -6.18 9.46 -23.69
CA LEU A 176 -6.69 10.75 -24.18
C LEU A 176 -7.54 10.49 -25.42
N ILE A 177 -8.86 10.51 -25.23
CA ILE A 177 -9.85 10.27 -26.28
C ILE A 177 -10.40 11.62 -26.77
N PRO A 178 -10.19 11.99 -28.06
CA PRO A 178 -10.76 13.21 -28.63
C PRO A 178 -12.28 13.13 -28.75
N GLN A 179 -12.96 14.28 -28.66
CA GLN A 179 -14.42 14.35 -28.76
C GLN A 179 -14.97 13.89 -30.13
N LEU A 180 -14.18 14.09 -31.19
CA LEU A 180 -14.62 13.88 -32.59
C LEU A 180 -14.46 12.43 -33.08
N THR A 181 -13.92 11.53 -32.25
CA THR A 181 -13.64 10.16 -32.69
C THR A 181 -14.88 9.27 -32.53
N MET A 182 -15.56 8.97 -33.64
CA MET A 182 -16.73 8.06 -33.67
C MET A 182 -16.44 6.65 -33.14
N MET A 183 -15.16 6.23 -33.09
CA MET A 183 -14.73 4.93 -32.58
C MET A 183 -14.17 4.97 -31.15
N HIS A 184 -14.21 6.12 -30.45
CA HIS A 184 -13.59 6.30 -29.12
C HIS A 184 -12.13 5.84 -29.01
N ALA A 185 -11.41 5.78 -30.13
CA ALA A 185 -10.00 5.38 -30.15
C ALA A 185 -9.15 6.48 -29.51
N SER A 186 -8.36 6.11 -28.50
CA SER A 186 -7.37 6.99 -27.89
C SER A 186 -6.25 7.30 -28.87
N THR A 187 -5.95 8.58 -29.06
CA THR A 187 -4.88 9.06 -29.96
C THR A 187 -3.53 9.23 -29.26
N ALA A 188 -3.55 9.31 -27.93
CA ALA A 188 -2.37 9.39 -27.09
C ALA A 188 -2.71 8.93 -25.67
N THR A 189 -1.71 8.54 -24.91
CA THR A 189 -1.87 8.08 -23.53
C THR A 189 -1.03 8.93 -22.62
N LEU A 190 -1.64 9.50 -21.58
CA LEU A 190 -0.91 10.16 -20.50
C LEU A 190 -0.55 9.11 -19.44
N VAL A 191 0.71 9.04 -19.05
CA VAL A 191 1.19 8.15 -18.00
C VAL A 191 1.73 8.99 -16.86
N LEU A 192 1.12 8.87 -15.69
CA LEU A 192 1.54 9.56 -14.48
C LEU A 192 2.22 8.57 -13.54
N THR A 193 3.51 8.75 -13.30
CA THR A 193 4.30 7.89 -12.42
C THR A 193 4.09 8.28 -10.97
N ILE A 194 3.75 7.29 -10.16
CA ILE A 194 3.47 7.43 -8.73
C ILE A 194 4.62 6.78 -7.97
N ASN A 195 5.23 7.57 -7.10
CA ASN A 195 6.15 7.07 -6.10
C ASN A 195 5.39 6.72 -4.81
N PRO A 196 5.29 5.42 -4.46
CA PRO A 196 4.53 4.98 -3.30
C PRO A 196 5.11 5.51 -1.99
N GLU A 197 6.39 5.91 -1.93
CA GLU A 197 6.99 6.47 -0.72
C GLU A 197 6.37 7.80 -0.27
N ARG A 198 5.78 8.56 -1.20
CA ARG A 198 5.22 9.88 -0.88
C ARG A 198 3.86 9.84 -0.19
N THR A 199 2.98 8.93 -0.62
CA THR A 199 1.57 8.91 -0.17
C THR A 199 1.13 7.53 0.31
N LEU A 200 1.41 6.47 -0.46
CA LEU A 200 0.89 5.13 -0.20
C LEU A 200 1.59 4.42 0.97
N TYR A 201 2.92 4.40 1.01
CA TYR A 201 3.66 3.78 2.12
C TYR A 201 3.47 4.48 3.45
N PRO A 202 3.43 5.83 3.54
CA PRO A 202 3.02 6.50 4.78
C PRO A 202 1.63 6.06 5.25
N LEU A 203 0.67 5.91 4.34
CA LEU A 203 -0.67 5.41 4.65
C LEU A 203 -0.64 3.97 5.18
N ILE A 204 0.14 3.09 4.56
CA ILE A 204 0.32 1.69 5.00
C ILE A 204 0.99 1.63 6.38
N LYS A 205 2.11 2.36 6.56
CA LYS A 205 2.93 2.34 7.78
C LYS A 205 2.27 3.00 8.99
N ASN A 206 1.35 3.94 8.77
CA ASN A 206 0.71 4.67 9.86
C ASN A 206 -0.23 3.76 10.66
N TRP A 207 0.15 3.36 11.86
CA TRP A 207 -0.73 2.56 12.72
C TRP A 207 -1.70 3.47 13.50
N PRO A 208 -3.01 3.15 13.58
CA PRO A 208 -4.01 4.06 14.17
C PRO A 208 -3.80 4.39 15.66
N VAL A 209 -3.15 3.49 16.41
CA VAL A 209 -2.88 3.62 17.85
C VAL A 209 -1.38 3.46 18.10
N TYR A 210 -0.86 3.96 19.21
CA TYR A 210 0.53 3.64 19.54
C TYR A 210 0.70 2.12 19.75
N SER A 211 1.68 1.51 19.08
CA SER A 211 2.08 0.13 19.30
C SER A 211 3.56 -0.07 19.03
N ARG A 212 4.23 -0.84 19.90
CA ARG A 212 5.66 -1.17 19.75
C ARG A 212 5.94 -2.30 18.78
N THR A 213 4.94 -3.15 18.52
CA THR A 213 5.11 -4.41 17.79
C THR A 213 4.20 -4.51 16.58
N ALA A 214 3.26 -3.58 16.41
CA ALA A 214 2.36 -3.63 15.27
C ALA A 214 3.08 -3.25 13.98
N GLU A 215 2.63 -3.86 12.90
CA GLU A 215 3.16 -3.69 11.56
C GLU A 215 2.03 -3.96 10.56
N THR A 216 2.09 -3.31 9.40
CA THR A 216 1.17 -3.56 8.28
C THR A 216 1.98 -4.02 7.08
N MET A 217 1.54 -5.13 6.49
CA MET A 217 2.10 -5.69 5.27
C MET A 217 1.02 -5.74 4.17
N LEU A 218 1.41 -5.29 2.98
CA LEU A 218 0.67 -5.44 1.75
C LEU A 218 1.40 -6.51 0.93
N GLY A 219 0.73 -7.63 0.72
CA GLY A 219 1.29 -8.77 -0.02
C GLY A 219 0.43 -9.11 -1.22
N ARG A 220 1.08 -9.55 -2.29
CA ARG A 220 0.43 -10.16 -3.45
C ARG A 220 0.68 -11.65 -3.45
N PHE A 221 -0.38 -12.44 -3.48
CA PHE A 221 -0.28 -13.89 -3.56
C PHE A 221 -0.25 -14.33 -5.03
N GLU A 222 0.88 -14.91 -5.46
CA GLU A 222 1.09 -15.40 -6.83
C GLU A 222 1.90 -16.70 -6.79
N ASN A 223 1.47 -17.72 -7.54
CA ASN A 223 2.21 -18.98 -7.71
C ASN A 223 2.61 -19.67 -6.38
N GLY A 224 1.75 -19.59 -5.35
CA GLY A 224 2.02 -20.19 -4.04
C GLY A 224 2.98 -19.39 -3.15
N GLN A 225 3.38 -18.20 -3.58
CA GLN A 225 4.26 -17.28 -2.85
C GLN A 225 3.57 -15.95 -2.58
N ILE A 226 4.02 -15.25 -1.54
CA ILE A 226 3.62 -13.88 -1.23
C ILE A 226 4.78 -12.97 -1.64
N LEU A 227 4.54 -12.08 -2.61
CA LEU A 227 5.41 -10.94 -2.91
C LEU A 227 5.01 -9.76 -2.03
N TYR A 228 5.94 -9.23 -1.26
CA TYR A 228 5.68 -8.04 -0.44
C TYR A 228 5.74 -6.78 -1.30
N LEU A 229 4.74 -5.90 -1.16
CA LEU A 229 4.59 -4.66 -1.93
C LEU A 229 5.00 -3.41 -1.13
N ASN A 230 5.32 -3.57 0.16
CA ASN A 230 5.92 -2.53 0.99
C ASN A 230 7.10 -3.09 1.79
N ASP A 231 7.94 -2.19 2.27
CA ASP A 231 9.01 -2.53 3.20
C ASP A 231 8.45 -2.92 4.56
N LEU A 232 9.08 -3.94 5.15
CA LEU A 232 8.75 -4.46 6.47
C LEU A 232 9.70 -3.85 7.51
N ARG A 233 9.25 -3.77 8.76
CA ARG A 233 9.98 -3.20 9.90
C ARG A 233 11.34 -3.85 10.10
N MET A 234 11.41 -5.18 9.91
CA MET A 234 12.65 -5.95 10.08
C MET A 234 13.33 -6.31 8.75
N HIS A 235 12.71 -6.00 7.61
CA HIS A 235 13.23 -6.29 6.28
C HIS A 235 13.14 -5.04 5.40
N ALA A 236 14.21 -4.24 5.44
CA ALA A 236 14.37 -3.12 4.52
C ALA A 236 14.54 -3.63 3.07
N ASN A 237 14.09 -2.86 2.08
CA ASN A 237 14.10 -3.23 0.66
C ASN A 237 13.35 -4.54 0.35
N ALA A 238 12.29 -4.82 1.11
CA ALA A 238 11.38 -5.94 0.87
C ALA A 238 10.34 -5.61 -0.21
N ALA A 239 9.97 -4.33 -0.37
CA ALA A 239 9.02 -3.86 -1.36
C ALA A 239 9.40 -4.32 -2.77
N VAL A 240 8.52 -5.09 -3.41
CA VAL A 240 8.71 -5.63 -4.77
C VAL A 240 10.02 -6.43 -4.90
N ASN A 241 10.43 -7.15 -3.85
CA ASN A 241 11.67 -7.94 -3.83
C ASN A 241 11.50 -9.25 -3.04
N LEU A 242 11.02 -9.14 -1.80
CA LEU A 242 10.90 -10.27 -0.92
C LEU A 242 9.74 -11.16 -1.37
N ARG A 243 10.03 -12.44 -1.63
CA ARG A 243 9.03 -13.48 -1.88
C ARG A 243 9.18 -14.58 -0.84
N LEU A 244 8.10 -14.91 -0.15
CA LEU A 244 8.08 -16.02 0.80
C LEU A 244 7.01 -17.05 0.42
N PRO A 245 7.21 -18.35 0.68
CA PRO A 245 6.17 -19.36 0.49
C PRO A 245 4.94 -19.02 1.34
N GLY A 246 3.75 -18.97 0.74
CA GLY A 246 2.51 -18.60 1.46
C GLY A 246 2.04 -19.64 2.47
N ASN A 247 2.68 -20.81 2.51
CA ASN A 247 2.43 -21.88 3.49
C ASN A 247 3.45 -21.90 4.64
N SER A 248 4.37 -20.93 4.72
CA SER A 248 5.29 -20.83 5.86
C SER A 248 4.50 -20.51 7.13
N ARG A 249 4.78 -21.25 8.22
CA ARG A 249 4.22 -20.93 9.54
C ARG A 249 4.86 -19.68 10.17
N ASP A 250 6.01 -19.28 9.64
CA ASP A 250 6.79 -18.12 10.07
C ASP A 250 6.80 -17.07 8.95
N LEU A 251 5.60 -16.67 8.50
CA LEU A 251 5.47 -15.42 7.75
C LEU A 251 5.75 -14.26 8.72
N PRO A 252 6.51 -13.23 8.29
CA PRO A 252 6.82 -12.07 9.12
C PRO A 252 5.56 -11.34 9.64
#